data_AF-A0A453PVX1-F1
#
_entry.id   AF-A0A453PVX1-F1
#
_cell.length_a   1.000
_cell.length_b   1.000
_cell.length_c   1.000
_cell.angle_alpha   90.00
_cell.angle_beta   90.00
_cell.angle_gamma   90.00
#
_symmetry.space_group_name_H-M   'P 1'
#
loop_
_entity.id
_entity.type
_entity.pdbx_description
1 polymer ?
#
loop_
_entity_poly.entity_id
_entity_poly.type
_entity_poly.pdbx_seq_one_letter_code
_entity_poly.pdbx_strand_id
1 'polypeptide(L)'
;MGSYLGVAAASANPPHFIHLCYKPVGGNVKRKLAIVGKGLTFDSGGYNIKTGPGCSIELMKFDMGGSAAVFGAAKALAQIKPPGVEVHFIVAACENMISGTGMRPGDILTASNGKTIEVNNTDAEGRLTLADALVYACNQGVDKIIDLATLTGACVVALGPSIAGIFTPSDELAQEVAAASELSGEKFWRLPMEESYWEQMKSGVADMVNTGGRQGGSITAALFLKQFVH
;
A
#
# COMPACT_ATOMS: atom_id res chain seq x y z
N MET A 1 -14.68 5.33 0.09
CA MET A 1 -13.27 5.18 -0.27
C MET A 1 -12.82 6.43 -1.04
N GLY A 2 -12.87 7.61 -0.40
CA GLY A 2 -12.59 8.87 -1.10
C GLY A 2 -11.10 9.10 -1.35
N SER A 3 -10.21 8.48 -0.56
CA SER A 3 -8.76 8.55 -0.75
C SER A 3 -8.35 7.82 -2.03
N TYR A 4 -8.81 6.57 -2.21
CA TYR A 4 -8.61 5.78 -3.42
C TYR A 4 -9.25 6.42 -4.66
N LEU A 5 -10.50 6.86 -4.56
CA LEU A 5 -11.21 7.47 -5.69
C LEU A 5 -10.62 8.83 -6.09
N GLY A 6 -10.01 9.58 -5.16
CA GLY A 6 -9.28 10.81 -5.45
C GLY A 6 -8.11 10.58 -6.40
N VAL A 7 -7.35 9.49 -6.19
CA VAL A 7 -6.26 9.09 -7.10
C VAL A 7 -6.81 8.71 -8.48
N ALA A 8 -7.84 7.87 -8.50
CA ALA A 8 -8.38 7.31 -9.74
C ALA A 8 -9.08 8.34 -10.65
N ALA A 9 -9.50 9.49 -10.11
CA ALA A 9 -10.29 10.50 -10.82
C ALA A 9 -9.61 11.08 -12.07
N ALA A 10 -8.29 10.91 -12.20
CA ALA A 10 -7.54 11.40 -13.35
C ALA A 10 -7.56 10.48 -14.58
N SER A 11 -7.95 9.21 -14.43
CA SER A 11 -7.89 8.24 -15.53
C SER A 11 -9.23 8.08 -16.26
N ALA A 12 -9.15 7.83 -17.56
CA ALA A 12 -10.29 7.37 -18.35
C ALA A 12 -10.61 5.89 -18.09
N ASN A 13 -9.65 5.12 -17.57
CA ASN A 13 -9.86 3.74 -17.14
C ASN A 13 -10.59 3.73 -15.80
N PRO A 14 -11.76 3.09 -15.69
CA PRO A 14 -12.48 3.01 -14.42
C PRO A 14 -11.65 2.33 -13.33
N PRO A 15 -11.67 2.84 -12.08
CA PRO A 15 -11.05 2.14 -10.96
C PRO A 15 -11.74 0.81 -10.67
N HIS A 16 -10.95 -0.23 -10.38
CA HIS A 16 -11.44 -1.55 -10.03
C HIS A 16 -10.91 -1.98 -8.66
N PHE A 17 -11.82 -2.11 -7.70
CA PHE A 17 -11.48 -2.70 -6.40
C PHE A 17 -11.66 -4.22 -6.47
N ILE A 18 -10.56 -4.96 -6.34
CA ILE A 18 -10.51 -6.41 -6.52
C ILE A 18 -10.40 -7.06 -5.14
N HIS A 19 -11.29 -8.02 -4.88
CA HIS A 19 -11.29 -8.82 -3.66
C HIS A 19 -11.46 -10.29 -4.02
N LEU A 20 -10.39 -11.08 -3.89
CA LEU A 20 -10.44 -12.54 -3.97
C LEU A 20 -10.42 -13.12 -2.55
N CYS A 21 -11.13 -14.23 -2.35
CA CYS A 21 -11.15 -14.90 -1.04
C CYS A 21 -10.84 -16.39 -1.23
N TYR A 22 -9.78 -16.85 -0.59
CA TYR A 22 -9.52 -18.27 -0.39
C TYR A 22 -10.18 -18.72 0.91
N LYS A 23 -10.97 -19.79 0.86
CA LYS A 23 -11.52 -20.47 2.04
C LYS A 23 -11.08 -21.94 2.04
N PRO A 24 -10.75 -22.50 3.21
CA PRO A 24 -10.25 -23.86 3.29
C PRO A 24 -11.36 -24.86 2.97
N VAL A 25 -10.99 -26.00 2.39
CA VAL A 25 -11.93 -27.10 2.13
C VAL A 25 -12.55 -27.57 3.45
N GLY A 26 -13.88 -27.72 3.47
CA GLY A 26 -14.62 -28.06 4.69
C GLY A 26 -14.93 -26.90 5.62
N GLY A 27 -14.47 -25.68 5.32
CA GLY A 27 -14.91 -24.45 6.00
C GLY A 27 -14.41 -24.23 7.42
N ASN A 28 -13.59 -25.13 7.98
CA ASN A 28 -13.00 -24.95 9.29
C ASN A 28 -11.86 -23.92 9.22
N VAL A 29 -12.13 -22.70 9.69
CA VAL A 29 -11.20 -21.57 9.68
C VAL A 29 -10.67 -21.35 11.09
N LYS A 30 -9.34 -21.43 11.25
CA LYS A 30 -8.63 -21.14 12.50
C LYS A 30 -7.95 -19.77 12.49
N ARG A 31 -7.59 -19.29 11.30
CA ARG A 31 -6.92 -18.00 11.08
C ARG A 31 -7.48 -17.31 9.85
N LYS A 32 -7.65 -16.00 9.93
CA LYS A 32 -8.07 -15.11 8.85
C LYS A 32 -6.97 -14.11 8.56
N LEU A 33 -6.56 -13.99 7.31
CA LEU A 33 -5.48 -13.09 6.89
C LEU A 33 -5.95 -12.19 5.76
N ALA A 34 -5.42 -10.98 5.68
CA ALA A 34 -5.51 -10.15 4.48
C ALA A 34 -4.14 -9.88 3.88
N ILE A 35 -4.04 -10.01 2.56
CA ILE A 35 -2.88 -9.62 1.78
C ILE A 35 -3.33 -8.52 0.82
N VAL A 36 -2.78 -7.32 0.99
CA VAL A 36 -3.17 -6.11 0.26
C VAL A 36 -2.07 -5.72 -0.72
N GLY A 37 -2.41 -5.41 -1.97
CA GLY A 37 -1.42 -5.04 -2.99
C GLY A 37 -1.63 -3.64 -3.53
N LYS A 38 -0.56 -2.82 -3.61
CA LYS A 38 -0.56 -1.59 -4.42
C LYS A 38 -0.83 -1.96 -5.89
N GLY A 39 -1.82 -1.32 -6.49
CA GLY A 39 -2.34 -1.66 -7.82
C GLY A 39 -2.38 -0.49 -8.80
N LEU A 40 -1.32 0.33 -8.86
CA LEU A 40 -1.26 1.41 -9.84
C LEU A 40 -0.80 0.84 -11.18
N THR A 41 -1.71 0.72 -12.16
CA THR A 41 -1.36 0.11 -13.45
C THR A 41 -0.45 1.01 -14.29
N PHE A 42 -0.49 2.32 -14.04
CA PHE A 42 0.52 3.28 -14.43
C PHE A 42 0.53 4.46 -13.46
N ASP A 43 1.73 4.96 -13.15
CA ASP A 43 1.92 6.11 -12.28
C ASP A 43 2.74 7.21 -12.99
N SER A 44 2.04 8.25 -13.43
CA SER A 44 2.67 9.46 -13.99
C SER A 44 3.19 10.43 -12.91
N GLY A 45 2.77 10.22 -11.66
CA GLY A 45 2.86 11.16 -10.55
C GLY A 45 1.74 12.20 -10.47
N GLY A 46 0.81 12.22 -11.43
CA GLY A 46 -0.26 13.21 -11.50
C GLY A 46 0.31 14.62 -11.73
N TYR A 47 -0.28 15.65 -11.12
CA TYR A 47 0.20 17.03 -11.27
C TYR A 47 1.64 17.23 -10.74
N ASN A 48 2.06 16.46 -9.74
CA ASN A 48 3.47 16.28 -9.37
C ASN A 48 4.17 15.30 -10.32
N ILE A 49 4.10 15.60 -11.61
CA ILE A 49 4.58 14.74 -12.69
C ILE A 49 6.05 14.33 -12.49
N LYS A 50 6.32 13.04 -12.71
CA LYS A 50 7.67 12.46 -12.71
C LYS A 50 8.52 13.06 -13.85
N THR A 51 9.16 14.19 -13.56
CA THR A 51 10.03 14.92 -14.51
C THR A 51 11.48 15.04 -14.03
N GLY A 52 11.75 14.67 -12.78
CA GLY A 52 13.08 14.75 -12.20
C GLY A 52 14.07 13.73 -12.77
N PRO A 53 15.39 13.98 -12.67
CA PRO A 53 16.40 12.99 -13.02
C PRO A 53 16.18 11.67 -12.24
N GLY A 54 16.20 10.54 -12.95
CA GLY A 54 16.03 9.21 -12.33
C GLY A 54 14.60 8.88 -11.87
N CYS A 55 13.60 9.70 -12.20
CA CYS A 55 12.21 9.42 -11.86
C CYS A 55 11.63 8.18 -12.55
N SER A 56 12.26 7.72 -13.64
CA SER A 56 11.97 6.44 -14.32
C SER A 56 10.50 6.27 -14.72
N ILE A 57 9.86 7.34 -15.21
CA ILE A 57 8.43 7.35 -15.58
C ILE A 57 8.08 6.24 -16.58
N GLU A 58 9.00 5.88 -17.47
CA GLU A 58 8.84 4.81 -18.47
C GLU A 58 8.73 3.41 -17.84
N LEU A 59 9.20 3.23 -16.60
CA LEU A 59 9.12 1.98 -15.87
C LEU A 59 7.84 1.84 -15.06
N MET A 60 7.06 2.92 -14.87
CA MET A 60 5.93 3.00 -13.92
C MET A 60 4.75 2.08 -14.22
N LYS A 61 4.79 1.31 -15.30
CA LYS A 61 3.95 0.12 -15.47
C LYS A 61 4.16 -0.95 -14.38
N PHE A 62 5.31 -0.94 -13.70
CA PHE A 62 5.62 -1.86 -12.60
C PHE A 62 4.98 -1.44 -11.27
N ASP A 63 4.28 -0.30 -11.22
CA ASP A 63 3.75 0.25 -9.97
C ASP A 63 2.50 -0.48 -9.42
N MET A 64 2.16 -1.57 -10.10
CA MET A 64 1.23 -2.61 -9.69
C MET A 64 1.95 -3.87 -9.21
N GLY A 65 3.26 -3.83 -8.98
CA GLY A 65 4.09 -4.98 -8.58
C GLY A 65 3.63 -5.62 -7.28
N GLY A 66 3.13 -4.82 -6.33
CA GLY A 66 2.48 -5.31 -5.12
C GLY A 66 1.26 -6.19 -5.42
N SER A 67 0.34 -5.70 -6.26
CA SER A 67 -0.83 -6.47 -6.70
C SER A 67 -0.46 -7.73 -7.47
N ALA A 68 0.60 -7.71 -8.29
CA ALA A 68 1.09 -8.89 -9.00
C ALA A 68 1.55 -9.98 -8.02
N ALA A 69 2.29 -9.61 -6.97
CA ALA A 69 2.69 -10.52 -5.90
C ALA A 69 1.48 -11.10 -5.15
N VAL A 70 0.48 -10.26 -4.85
CA VAL A 70 -0.79 -10.69 -4.24
C VAL A 70 -1.52 -11.73 -5.09
N PHE A 71 -1.65 -11.51 -6.39
CA PHE A 71 -2.28 -12.48 -7.29
C PHE A 71 -1.46 -13.76 -7.46
N GLY A 72 -0.13 -13.65 -7.44
CA GLY A 72 0.77 -14.80 -7.39
C GLY A 72 0.56 -15.66 -6.14
N ALA A 73 0.48 -15.03 -4.97
CA ALA A 73 0.17 -15.70 -3.71
C ALA A 73 -1.23 -16.34 -3.73
N ALA A 74 -2.24 -15.64 -4.26
CA ALA A 74 -3.59 -16.18 -4.41
C ALA A 74 -3.61 -17.45 -5.27
N LYS A 75 -2.90 -17.43 -6.41
CA LYS A 75 -2.76 -18.58 -7.29
C LYS A 75 -2.07 -19.75 -6.60
N ALA A 76 -0.97 -19.51 -5.88
CA ALA A 76 -0.24 -20.54 -5.15
C ALA A 76 -1.12 -21.17 -4.04
N LEU A 77 -1.83 -20.35 -3.26
CA LEU A 77 -2.72 -20.82 -2.20
C LEU A 77 -3.89 -21.65 -2.75
N ALA A 78 -4.48 -21.26 -3.89
CA ALA A 78 -5.53 -22.03 -4.55
C ALA A 78 -5.06 -23.41 -5.04
N GLN A 79 -3.76 -23.57 -5.33
CA GLN A 79 -3.15 -24.83 -5.73
C GLN A 79 -2.79 -25.72 -4.53
N ILE A 80 -2.16 -25.15 -3.51
CA ILE A 80 -1.72 -25.87 -2.30
C ILE A 80 -2.92 -26.29 -1.44
N LYS A 81 -3.96 -25.44 -1.38
CA LYS A 81 -5.17 -25.64 -0.59
C LYS A 81 -4.90 -25.92 0.89
N PRO A 82 -4.15 -25.06 1.61
CA PRO A 82 -3.87 -25.29 3.01
C PRO A 82 -5.16 -25.29 3.84
N PRO A 83 -5.32 -26.23 4.79
CA PRO A 83 -6.47 -26.25 5.68
C PRO A 83 -6.36 -25.16 6.76
N GLY A 84 -7.48 -24.78 7.37
CA GLY A 84 -7.48 -23.95 8.57
C GLY A 84 -7.25 -22.45 8.37
N VAL A 85 -7.08 -21.96 7.14
CA VAL A 85 -6.83 -20.54 6.86
C VAL A 85 -7.78 -19.97 5.82
N GLU A 86 -8.38 -18.82 6.12
CA GLU A 86 -9.10 -17.97 5.17
C GLU A 86 -8.21 -16.77 4.82
N VAL A 87 -8.05 -16.48 3.52
CA VAL A 87 -7.17 -15.40 3.06
C VAL A 87 -7.92 -14.48 2.10
N HIS A 88 -7.94 -13.20 2.43
CA HIS A 88 -8.46 -12.12 1.60
C HIS A 88 -7.33 -11.49 0.81
N PHE A 89 -7.45 -11.45 -0.52
CA PHE A 89 -6.50 -10.78 -1.41
C PHE A 89 -7.16 -9.53 -1.98
N ILE A 90 -6.65 -8.37 -1.61
CA ILE A 90 -7.30 -7.08 -1.82
C ILE A 90 -6.40 -6.17 -2.64
N VAL A 91 -6.95 -5.56 -3.69
CA VAL A 91 -6.23 -4.60 -4.54
C VAL A 91 -7.16 -3.45 -4.90
N ALA A 92 -6.77 -2.22 -4.59
CA ALA A 92 -7.42 -1.00 -5.07
C ALA A 92 -6.75 -0.55 -6.38
N ALA A 93 -7.19 -1.12 -7.52
CA ALA A 93 -6.53 -0.93 -8.81
C ALA A 93 -7.01 0.31 -9.55
N CYS A 94 -6.10 1.21 -9.89
CA CYS A 94 -6.38 2.42 -10.67
C CYS A 94 -5.12 2.91 -11.40
N GLU A 95 -5.23 4.05 -12.09
CA GLU A 95 -4.10 4.75 -12.70
C GLU A 95 -3.98 6.16 -12.13
N ASN A 96 -2.74 6.61 -11.93
CA ASN A 96 -2.44 7.99 -11.54
C ASN A 96 -2.00 8.77 -12.77
N MET A 97 -2.89 9.62 -13.27
CA MET A 97 -2.74 10.34 -14.53
C MET A 97 -2.84 11.86 -14.33
N ILE A 98 -2.63 12.62 -15.39
CA ILE A 98 -2.86 14.06 -15.43
C ILE A 98 -4.13 14.32 -16.23
N SER A 99 -5.13 14.90 -15.59
CA SER A 99 -6.35 15.35 -16.26
C SER A 99 -6.98 16.53 -15.52
N GLY A 100 -7.91 17.24 -16.17
CA GLY A 100 -8.68 18.30 -15.53
C GLY A 100 -9.67 17.82 -14.44
N THR A 101 -9.86 16.50 -14.31
CA THR A 101 -10.72 15.87 -13.28
C THR A 101 -9.92 15.22 -12.16
N GLY A 102 -8.58 15.20 -12.27
CA GLY A 102 -7.70 14.56 -11.30
C GLY A 102 -7.54 15.35 -10.00
N MET A 103 -7.10 14.65 -8.95
CA MET A 103 -6.69 15.29 -7.70
C MET A 103 -5.55 16.28 -7.93
N ARG A 104 -5.51 17.34 -7.13
CA ARG A 104 -4.52 18.41 -7.20
C ARG A 104 -3.73 18.49 -5.89
N PRO A 105 -2.49 18.99 -5.94
CA PRO A 105 -1.79 19.40 -4.72
C PRO A 105 -2.62 20.45 -3.96
N GLY A 106 -2.87 20.21 -2.68
CA GLY A 106 -3.72 21.01 -1.79
C GLY A 106 -5.15 20.49 -1.63
N ASP A 107 -5.59 19.50 -2.42
CA ASP A 107 -6.91 18.89 -2.21
C ASP A 107 -6.96 18.14 -0.87
N ILE A 108 -8.11 18.18 -0.20
CA ILE A 108 -8.37 17.40 1.01
C ILE A 108 -9.28 16.23 0.64
N LEU A 109 -8.76 15.01 0.78
CA LEU A 109 -9.51 13.77 0.56
C LEU A 109 -10.05 13.24 1.88
N THR A 110 -11.22 12.61 1.85
CA THR A 110 -11.78 11.88 3.01
C THR A 110 -11.67 10.37 2.77
N ALA A 111 -10.84 9.70 3.56
CA ALA A 111 -10.72 8.24 3.55
C ALA A 111 -12.00 7.57 4.07
N SER A 112 -12.17 6.28 3.82
CA SER A 112 -13.37 5.51 4.21
C SER A 112 -13.57 5.36 5.71
N ASN A 113 -12.53 5.59 6.52
CA ASN A 113 -12.64 5.69 7.99
C ASN A 113 -12.95 7.11 8.48
N GLY A 114 -13.25 8.05 7.58
CA GLY A 114 -13.59 9.44 7.92
C GLY A 114 -12.39 10.36 8.10
N LYS A 115 -11.15 9.84 8.14
CA LYS A 115 -9.94 10.68 8.25
C LYS A 115 -9.76 11.54 7.01
N THR A 116 -9.36 12.79 7.22
CA THR A 116 -9.07 13.77 6.18
C THR A 116 -7.57 13.83 5.88
N ILE A 117 -7.22 13.88 4.60
CA ILE A 117 -5.84 13.84 4.11
C ILE A 117 -5.62 15.02 3.17
N GLU A 118 -4.74 15.96 3.55
CA GLU A 118 -4.25 17.01 2.66
C GLU A 118 -3.21 16.43 1.70
N VAL A 119 -3.51 16.46 0.41
CA VAL A 119 -2.62 15.94 -0.64
C VAL A 119 -1.58 17.00 -0.97
N ASN A 120 -0.40 16.95 -0.35
CA ASN A 120 0.69 17.86 -0.70
C ASN A 120 1.57 17.33 -1.85
N ASN A 121 1.42 16.05 -2.23
CA ASN A 121 2.08 15.49 -3.41
C ASN A 121 1.24 14.38 -4.08
N THR A 122 0.84 14.55 -5.33
CA THR A 122 0.05 13.58 -6.10
C THR A 122 0.85 12.34 -6.56
N ASP A 123 2.19 12.37 -6.44
CA ASP A 123 3.12 11.26 -6.67
C ASP A 123 3.34 10.39 -5.41
N ALA A 124 2.57 10.69 -4.35
CA ALA A 124 2.44 9.87 -3.16
C ALA A 124 1.03 9.25 -3.12
N GLU A 125 0.58 8.73 -4.25
CA GLU A 125 -0.73 8.14 -4.51
C GLU A 125 -0.88 6.73 -3.93
N GLY A 126 0.16 5.90 -3.94
CA GLY A 126 0.08 4.51 -3.51
C GLY A 126 -0.39 4.35 -2.07
N ARG A 127 0.05 5.23 -1.17
CA ARG A 127 -0.43 5.23 0.23
C ARG A 127 -1.89 5.67 0.34
N LEU A 128 -2.39 6.51 -0.56
CA LEU A 128 -3.78 6.95 -0.59
C LEU A 128 -4.71 5.82 -1.04
N THR A 129 -4.32 5.03 -2.03
CA THR A 129 -5.09 3.86 -2.47
C THR A 129 -5.04 2.76 -1.41
N LEU A 130 -3.87 2.52 -0.81
CA LEU A 130 -3.69 1.58 0.29
C LEU A 130 -4.48 1.97 1.54
N ALA A 131 -4.61 3.26 1.87
CA ALA A 131 -5.38 3.71 3.03
C ALA A 131 -6.82 3.16 3.02
N ASP A 132 -7.51 3.29 1.89
CA ASP A 132 -8.87 2.74 1.75
C ASP A 132 -8.90 1.22 1.65
N ALA A 133 -7.88 0.60 1.04
CA ALA A 133 -7.76 -0.85 0.98
C ALA A 133 -7.52 -1.48 2.36
N LEU A 134 -6.71 -0.84 3.21
CA LEU A 134 -6.41 -1.26 4.59
C LEU A 134 -7.64 -1.13 5.49
N VAL A 135 -8.37 -0.01 5.41
CA VAL A 135 -9.64 0.14 6.13
C VAL A 135 -10.63 -0.96 5.71
N TYR A 136 -10.73 -1.25 4.41
CA TYR A 136 -11.56 -2.34 3.92
C TYR A 136 -11.11 -3.72 4.41
N ALA A 137 -9.80 -3.96 4.49
CA ALA A 137 -9.21 -5.20 4.99
C ALA A 137 -9.51 -5.40 6.49
N CYS A 138 -9.37 -4.36 7.33
CA CYS A 138 -9.78 -4.39 8.73
C CYS A 138 -11.24 -4.84 8.89
N ASN A 139 -12.13 -4.31 8.05
CA ASN A 139 -13.56 -4.64 8.07
C ASN A 139 -13.87 -6.10 7.66
N GLN A 140 -12.89 -6.88 7.19
CA GLN A 140 -13.05 -8.32 6.94
C GLN A 140 -12.89 -9.17 8.22
N GLY A 141 -12.53 -8.57 9.36
CA GLY A 141 -12.35 -9.28 10.62
C GLY A 141 -11.18 -10.27 10.58
N VAL A 142 -10.07 -9.85 9.98
CA VAL A 142 -8.84 -10.64 9.84
C VAL A 142 -7.94 -10.50 11.07
N ASP A 143 -7.14 -11.52 11.35
CA ASP A 143 -6.19 -11.53 12.46
C ASP A 143 -4.92 -10.72 12.14
N LYS A 144 -4.47 -10.76 10.88
CA LYS A 144 -3.25 -10.10 10.40
C LYS A 144 -3.45 -9.54 9.00
N ILE A 145 -2.84 -8.38 8.74
CA ILE A 145 -2.81 -7.72 7.43
C ILE A 145 -1.35 -7.58 7.00
N ILE A 146 -1.05 -7.93 5.76
CA ILE A 146 0.24 -7.68 5.11
C ILE A 146 -0.05 -6.91 3.82
N ASP A 147 0.46 -5.68 3.70
CA ASP A 147 0.47 -4.97 2.42
C ASP A 147 1.82 -5.10 1.70
N LEU A 148 1.77 -5.18 0.37
CA LEU A 148 2.94 -5.20 -0.51
C LEU A 148 2.83 -4.05 -1.52
N ALA A 149 3.88 -3.23 -1.61
CA ALA A 149 3.83 -2.02 -2.42
C ALA A 149 5.20 -1.56 -2.93
N THR A 150 5.26 -1.17 -4.20
CA THR A 150 6.29 -0.31 -4.80
C THR A 150 6.11 1.12 -4.31
N LEU A 151 6.28 1.35 -3.00
CA LEU A 151 5.71 2.54 -2.35
C LEU A 151 6.62 3.76 -2.38
N THR A 152 7.94 3.59 -2.24
CA THR A 152 8.86 4.72 -2.09
C THR A 152 10.20 4.47 -2.77
N GLY A 153 10.71 5.48 -3.47
CA GLY A 153 12.11 5.50 -3.92
C GLY A 153 13.09 5.54 -2.75
N ALA A 154 12.70 6.09 -1.60
CA ALA A 154 13.53 6.13 -0.40
C ALA A 154 13.93 4.73 0.11
N CYS A 155 13.06 3.72 -0.06
CA CYS A 155 13.39 2.34 0.32
C CYS A 155 14.46 1.76 -0.60
N VAL A 156 14.41 2.06 -1.90
CA VAL A 156 15.43 1.65 -2.89
C VAL A 156 16.76 2.31 -2.58
N VAL A 157 16.78 3.59 -2.20
CA VAL A 157 18.00 4.29 -1.79
C VAL A 157 18.61 3.67 -0.53
N ALA A 158 17.77 3.24 0.43
CA ALA A 158 18.23 2.68 1.70
C ALA A 158 18.73 1.23 1.59
N LEU A 159 18.04 0.37 0.84
CA LEU A 159 18.26 -1.09 0.84
C LEU A 159 18.71 -1.66 -0.51
N GLY A 160 18.74 -0.82 -1.56
CA GLY A 160 19.08 -1.25 -2.92
C GLY A 160 17.97 -2.09 -3.58
N PRO A 161 18.29 -2.75 -4.71
CA PRO A 161 17.31 -3.48 -5.51
C PRO A 161 17.02 -4.91 -5.02
N SER A 162 17.81 -5.44 -4.08
CA SER A 162 17.80 -6.86 -3.74
C SER A 162 17.16 -7.19 -2.39
N ILE A 163 16.78 -6.18 -1.61
CA ILE A 163 16.25 -6.35 -0.25
C ILE A 163 15.01 -5.44 -0.10
N ALA A 164 13.87 -6.01 0.24
CA ALA A 164 12.65 -5.25 0.52
C ALA A 164 12.63 -4.77 1.98
N GLY A 165 12.08 -3.57 2.21
CA GLY A 165 11.88 -3.04 3.56
C GLY A 165 10.57 -3.56 4.17
N ILE A 166 10.61 -4.00 5.43
CA ILE A 166 9.41 -4.33 6.22
C ILE A 166 9.26 -3.32 7.34
N PHE A 167 8.02 -2.86 7.54
CA PHE A 167 7.62 -2.00 8.63
C PHE A 167 6.49 -2.68 9.39
N THR A 168 6.64 -2.82 10.70
CA THR A 168 5.57 -3.32 11.57
C THR A 168 5.83 -2.94 13.03
N PRO A 169 4.81 -2.52 13.78
CA PRO A 169 4.92 -2.34 15.22
C PRO A 169 4.91 -3.67 15.98
N SER A 170 4.57 -4.80 15.34
CA SER A 170 4.50 -6.12 15.96
C SER A 170 5.80 -6.90 15.73
N ASP A 171 6.49 -7.20 16.84
CA ASP A 171 7.69 -8.05 16.81
C ASP A 171 7.36 -9.49 16.40
N GLU A 172 6.20 -10.00 16.79
CA GLU A 172 5.73 -11.33 16.40
C GLU A 172 5.55 -11.42 14.88
N LEU A 173 4.87 -10.45 14.27
CA LEU A 173 4.68 -10.43 12.81
C LEU A 173 6.02 -10.23 12.08
N ALA A 174 6.93 -9.42 12.63
CA ALA A 174 8.26 -9.27 12.07
C ALA A 174 9.03 -10.60 12.04
N GLN A 175 8.95 -11.39 13.11
CA GLN A 175 9.60 -12.71 13.18
C GLN A 175 8.95 -13.72 12.23
N GLU A 176 7.62 -13.73 12.11
CA GLU A 176 6.92 -14.60 11.15
C GLU A 176 7.34 -14.31 9.71
N VAL A 177 7.44 -13.03 9.34
CA VAL A 177 7.88 -12.66 7.98
C VAL A 177 9.37 -12.93 7.77
N ALA A 178 10.22 -12.74 8.79
CA ALA A 178 11.64 -13.11 8.71
C ALA A 178 11.82 -14.62 8.50
N ALA A 179 11.06 -15.46 9.20
CA ALA A 179 11.08 -16.90 8.97
C ALA A 179 10.60 -17.27 7.55
N ALA A 180 9.56 -16.59 7.05
CA ALA A 180 9.09 -16.78 5.68
C ALA A 180 10.13 -16.33 4.63
N SER A 181 10.88 -15.27 4.90
CA SER A 181 12.01 -14.77 4.09
C SER A 181 13.09 -15.84 3.93
N GLU A 182 13.51 -16.46 5.04
CA GLU A 182 14.55 -17.50 5.04
C GLU A 182 14.11 -18.73 4.23
N LEU A 183 12.84 -19.14 4.36
CA LEU A 183 12.31 -20.30 3.65
C LEU A 183 12.10 -20.05 2.15
N SER A 184 11.67 -18.85 1.77
CA SER A 184 11.40 -18.48 0.37
C SER A 184 12.66 -18.08 -0.39
N GLY A 185 13.69 -17.61 0.31
CA GLY A 185 14.88 -17.02 -0.28
C GLY A 185 14.71 -15.55 -0.72
N GLU A 186 13.52 -14.96 -0.53
CA GLU A 186 13.26 -13.55 -0.80
C GLU A 186 13.73 -12.71 0.39
N LYS A 187 14.66 -11.77 0.18
CA LYS A 187 15.31 -11.03 1.27
C LYS A 187 14.48 -9.84 1.71
N PHE A 188 14.28 -9.74 3.03
CA PHE A 188 13.68 -8.57 3.66
C PHE A 188 14.56 -8.02 4.79
N TRP A 189 14.39 -6.73 5.07
CA TRP A 189 15.03 -6.07 6.22
C TRP A 189 14.01 -5.22 6.98
N ARG A 190 13.91 -5.44 8.29
CA ARG A 190 13.01 -4.65 9.14
C ARG A 190 13.60 -3.25 9.33
N LEU A 191 12.85 -2.24 8.91
CA LEU A 191 13.14 -0.84 9.14
C LEU A 191 12.30 -0.32 10.33
N PRO A 192 12.79 0.70 11.06
CA PRO A 192 12.08 1.22 12.22
C PRO A 192 10.83 2.01 11.82
N MET A 193 9.88 2.13 12.76
CA MET A 193 8.74 3.04 12.68
C MET A 193 8.91 4.17 13.70
N GLU A 194 9.89 5.05 13.44
CA GLU A 194 10.27 6.14 14.35
C GLU A 194 9.14 7.15 14.54
N GLU A 195 8.46 7.09 15.69
CA GLU A 195 7.20 7.84 15.92
C GLU A 195 7.40 9.36 15.89
N SER A 196 8.59 9.86 16.27
CA SER A 196 8.89 11.30 16.21
C SER A 196 8.79 11.88 14.79
N TYR A 197 8.89 11.05 13.75
CA TYR A 197 8.75 11.50 12.36
C TYR A 197 7.30 11.79 11.98
N TRP A 198 6.32 11.42 12.82
CA TRP A 198 4.92 11.80 12.65
C TRP A 198 4.70 13.31 12.67
N GLU A 199 5.59 14.08 13.32
CA GLU A 199 5.54 15.55 13.29
C GLU A 199 5.57 16.11 11.86
N GLN A 200 6.25 15.43 10.94
CA GLN A 200 6.33 15.80 9.52
C GLN A 200 5.00 15.56 8.77
N MET A 201 4.09 14.76 9.35
CA MET A 201 2.83 14.35 8.75
C MET A 201 1.64 15.22 9.18
N LYS A 202 1.84 16.19 10.09
CA LYS A 202 0.78 17.07 10.55
C LYS A 202 0.33 18.03 9.45
N SER A 203 -0.99 18.19 9.30
CA SER A 203 -1.60 19.22 8.46
C SER A 203 -2.19 20.33 9.34
N GLY A 204 -2.24 21.55 8.80
CA GLY A 204 -2.93 22.68 9.43
C GLY A 204 -4.43 22.74 9.12
N VAL A 205 -4.91 21.93 8.18
CA VAL A 205 -6.29 22.00 7.64
C VAL A 205 -6.99 20.64 7.50
N ALA A 206 -6.26 19.54 7.66
CA ALA A 206 -6.75 18.16 7.66
C ALA A 206 -6.13 17.36 8.82
N ASP A 207 -6.50 16.10 8.98
CA ASP A 207 -5.93 15.25 10.05
C ASP A 207 -4.45 14.92 9.80
N MET A 208 -4.02 14.88 8.52
CA MET A 208 -2.63 14.65 8.11
C MET A 208 -2.36 15.13 6.68
N VAL A 209 -1.09 15.35 6.34
CA VAL A 209 -0.65 15.43 4.94
C VAL A 209 -0.35 14.03 4.38
N ASN A 210 -0.32 13.85 3.06
CA ASN A 210 0.03 12.54 2.49
C ASN A 210 1.55 12.29 2.43
N THR A 211 2.42 13.29 2.42
CA THR A 211 3.89 13.09 2.53
C THR A 211 4.59 14.02 3.53
N GLY A 212 5.54 13.47 4.29
CA GLY A 212 6.38 14.18 5.26
C GLY A 212 7.70 14.72 4.69
N GLY A 213 7.90 14.65 3.38
CA GLY A 213 9.13 15.11 2.72
C GLY A 213 10.14 14.00 2.44
N ARG A 214 11.38 14.39 2.10
CA ARG A 214 12.39 13.48 1.54
C ARG A 214 13.07 12.59 2.60
N GLN A 215 13.38 13.16 3.77
CA GLN A 215 14.11 12.46 4.82
C GLN A 215 13.19 11.46 5.53
N GLY A 216 13.62 10.20 5.67
CA GLY A 216 12.79 9.17 6.29
C GLY A 216 11.53 8.81 5.50
N GLY A 217 11.47 9.09 4.18
CA GLY A 217 10.27 8.95 3.36
C GLY A 217 9.58 7.58 3.42
N SER A 218 10.34 6.49 3.58
CA SER A 218 9.77 5.15 3.77
C SER A 218 9.12 4.97 5.14
N ILE A 219 9.71 5.57 6.18
CA ILE A 219 9.21 5.51 7.56
C ILE A 219 7.94 6.33 7.67
N THR A 220 7.93 7.57 7.13
CA THR A 220 6.74 8.42 7.15
C THR A 220 5.59 7.82 6.34
N ALA A 221 5.88 7.12 5.23
CA ALA A 221 4.88 6.33 4.52
C ALA A 221 4.28 5.21 5.38
N ALA A 222 5.12 4.46 6.11
CA ALA A 222 4.64 3.41 7.01
C ALA A 222 3.81 3.96 8.18
N LEU A 223 4.22 5.10 8.76
CA LEU A 223 3.45 5.78 9.80
C LEU A 223 2.11 6.31 9.28
N PHE A 224 2.06 6.80 8.04
CA PHE A 224 0.81 7.15 7.37
C PHE A 224 -0.12 5.94 7.28
N LEU A 225 0.37 4.81 6.76
CA LEU A 225 -0.43 3.58 6.63
C LEU A 225 -0.91 3.03 7.97
N LYS A 226 -0.11 3.15 9.05
CA LYS A 226 -0.50 2.80 10.43
C LYS A 226 -1.82 3.47 10.86
N GLN A 227 -2.15 4.64 10.31
CA GLN A 227 -3.40 5.35 10.64
C GLN A 227 -4.67 4.69 10.10
N PHE A 228 -4.54 3.73 9.20
CA PHE A 228 -5.65 3.10 8.48
C PHE A 228 -5.88 1.64 8.88
N VAL A 229 -5.12 1.16 9.88
CA VAL A 229 -5.29 -0.16 10.50
C VAL A 229 -5.88 0.04 11.91
N HIS A 230 -6.99 -0.64 12.21
CA HIS A 230 -7.73 -0.57 13.48
C HIS A 230 -8.26 -1.95 13.88
#